data_AF-A0A349X0G8-F1
#
_entry.id   AF-A0A349X0G8-F1
#
_cell.length_a   1.000
_cell.length_b   1.000
_cell.length_c   1.000
_cell.angle_alpha   90.00
_cell.angle_beta   90.00
_cell.angle_gamma   90.00
#
_symmetry.space_group_name_H-M   'P 1'
#
loop_
_entity.id
_entity.type
_entity.pdbx_description
1 polymer ?
#
loop_
_entity_poly.entity_id
_entity_poly.type
_entity_poly.pdbx_seq_one_letter_code
_entity_poly.pdbx_strand_id
1 'polypeptide(L)'
;MIGEGFVRHEGLEENSKTVSEHYKRFQENASFYHLSGDPELTPRDFERYQKSQERIQKEIPAFIIQGLKHGDLSARLGMIEVLAQVPEDQQEEIRKKILPTIKEVLDLRRFDNEFLHLLHKTLKLFPLISEQDRVFLINQVFISGSSEARKAVLKYVDKISEPDRAKILNQAFEDKDREVRLAAESIDRPLHNQGGIKWKNQISFIGDKQIMKASKSDQPRLIEQALKDGDMNVRLAAAKCIDKIPKSYRFKLLEQALEDDEVEIRLLATRYIYSVSEKERILLIEQALKGKKITGFSLKNIIGLIEYIQDSQQRKHLIQIRFEQEQRWKTLAKFIPLYTDVQHPFFHKAFSKTGSGTTLLDKVPGTELSLRERVIIRHIDVGPYQEWKRVYEDVEFWKKQGFEYVPIEPIVKASLNPKTYRVDVATRVLQGPPSEIWEMLSGLYAQCIYDQREKIKKALESLGVVHGHTHDNNFIVYFDRDEQGEPILDKPPRVYVIDFDQAVSLGK
;
A
#
# COMPACT_ATOMS: atom_id res chain seq x y z
N MET A 1 3.81 60.88 -34.26
CA MET A 1 3.06 60.53 -33.04
C MET A 1 2.52 59.12 -33.22
N ILE A 2 3.27 58.12 -32.75
CA ILE A 2 2.84 56.71 -32.68
C ILE A 2 2.93 56.38 -31.19
N GLY A 3 1.80 56.10 -30.57
CA GLY A 3 1.72 55.74 -29.16
C GLY A 3 1.81 54.23 -29.00
N GLU A 4 2.88 53.76 -28.38
CA GLU A 4 3.02 52.38 -27.91
C GLU A 4 2.22 52.21 -26.61
N GLY A 5 1.12 51.46 -26.69
CA GLY A 5 0.37 51.00 -25.53
C GLY A 5 1.00 49.74 -24.95
N PHE A 6 1.84 49.89 -23.93
CA PHE A 6 2.32 48.77 -23.11
C PHE A 6 1.18 48.27 -22.22
N VAL A 7 0.57 47.14 -22.56
CA VAL A 7 -0.34 46.42 -21.67
C VAL A 7 0.52 45.70 -20.62
N ARG A 8 0.49 46.17 -19.37
CA ARG A 8 1.13 45.49 -18.25
C ARG A 8 0.34 44.22 -17.92
N HIS A 9 0.99 43.07 -18.05
CA HIS A 9 0.47 41.77 -17.61
C HIS A 9 0.56 41.63 -16.09
N GLU A 10 -0.45 42.09 -15.36
CA GLU A 10 -0.54 41.95 -13.89
C GLU A 10 -0.63 40.47 -13.43
N GLY A 11 -0.99 39.53 -14.30
CA GLY A 11 -1.09 38.09 -13.97
C GLY A 11 0.23 37.31 -13.88
N LEU A 12 1.38 37.90 -14.27
CA LEU A 12 2.68 37.21 -14.19
C LEU A 12 3.36 37.39 -12.82
N GLU A 13 3.09 38.50 -12.13
CA GLU A 13 3.70 38.74 -10.81
C GLU A 13 3.07 37.89 -9.70
N GLU A 14 1.75 37.67 -9.73
CA GLU A 14 1.07 36.81 -8.76
C GLU A 14 1.56 35.36 -8.83
N ASN A 15 1.69 34.80 -10.04
CA ASN A 15 2.22 33.44 -10.23
C ASN A 15 3.66 33.28 -9.70
N SER A 16 4.49 34.34 -9.76
CA SER A 16 5.86 34.27 -9.27
C SER A 16 5.95 34.18 -7.73
N LYS A 17 5.01 34.82 -7.02
CA LYS A 17 4.95 34.81 -5.55
C LYS A 17 4.49 33.45 -5.01
N THR A 18 3.44 32.87 -5.60
CA THR A 18 2.90 31.56 -5.18
C THR A 18 3.92 30.43 -5.35
N VAL A 19 4.68 30.49 -6.44
CA VAL A 19 5.77 29.53 -6.73
C VAL A 19 6.90 29.63 -5.71
N SER A 20 7.28 30.85 -5.30
CA SER A 20 8.31 31.07 -4.27
C SER A 20 7.89 30.56 -2.89
N GLU A 21 6.63 30.73 -2.51
CA GLU A 21 6.11 30.22 -1.23
C GLU A 21 6.01 28.70 -1.19
N HIS A 22 5.61 28.06 -2.30
CA HIS A 22 5.56 26.61 -2.39
C HIS A 22 6.96 25.98 -2.25
N TYR A 23 7.97 26.58 -2.87
CA TYR A 23 9.37 26.16 -2.72
C TYR A 23 9.86 26.25 -1.27
N LYS A 24 9.58 27.38 -0.62
CA LYS A 24 9.99 27.60 0.77
C LYS A 24 9.41 26.52 1.69
N ARG A 25 8.13 26.19 1.54
CA ARG A 25 7.48 25.11 2.29
C ARG A 25 8.13 23.75 2.02
N PHE A 26 8.57 23.49 0.80
CA PHE A 26 9.21 22.22 0.45
C PHE A 26 10.58 22.08 1.14
N GLN A 27 11.36 23.16 1.19
CA GLN A 27 12.63 23.20 1.92
C GLN A 27 12.45 23.12 3.44
N GLU A 28 11.46 23.83 3.98
CA GLU A 28 11.11 23.77 5.41
C GLU A 28 10.73 22.36 5.86
N ASN A 29 10.28 21.52 4.93
CA ASN A 29 9.89 20.13 5.16
C ASN A 29 10.90 19.11 4.61
N ALA A 30 12.14 19.50 4.30
CA ALA A 30 13.14 18.62 3.71
C ALA A 30 13.34 17.29 4.48
N SER A 31 13.26 17.32 5.81
CA SER A 31 13.40 16.15 6.68
C SER A 31 12.31 15.09 6.45
N PHE A 32 11.10 15.48 6.02
CA PHE A 32 9.99 14.56 5.76
C PHE A 32 10.21 13.68 4.51
N TYR A 33 11.07 14.14 3.59
CA TYR A 33 11.41 13.46 2.35
C TYR A 33 12.71 12.68 2.42
N HIS A 34 13.45 12.82 3.53
CA HIS A 34 14.76 12.20 3.68
C HIS A 34 14.63 10.71 4.05
N LEU A 35 15.29 9.86 3.25
CA LEU A 35 15.48 8.45 3.53
C LEU A 35 16.80 8.27 4.30
N SER A 36 16.74 7.66 5.48
CA SER A 36 17.94 7.45 6.29
C SER A 36 18.98 6.59 5.55
N GLY A 37 20.23 7.06 5.52
CA GLY A 37 21.33 6.42 4.79
C GLY A 37 21.50 6.91 3.35
N ASP A 38 20.53 7.65 2.81
CA ASP A 38 20.75 8.41 1.59
C ASP A 38 21.52 9.72 1.91
N PRO A 39 22.21 10.33 0.93
CA PRO A 39 22.70 11.69 1.08
C PRO A 39 21.57 12.66 1.43
N GLU A 40 21.88 13.66 2.25
CA GLU A 40 20.94 14.75 2.55
C GLU A 40 20.47 15.44 1.26
N LEU A 41 19.18 15.79 1.23
CA LEU A 41 18.60 16.51 0.11
C LEU A 41 19.13 17.94 0.09
N THR A 42 19.72 18.36 -1.03
CA THR A 42 20.28 19.69 -1.19
C THR A 42 19.24 20.68 -1.71
N PRO A 43 19.42 22.00 -1.51
CA PRO A 43 18.58 23.02 -2.14
C PRO A 43 18.47 22.87 -3.67
N ARG A 44 19.51 22.34 -4.33
CA ARG A 44 19.53 22.07 -5.78
C ARG A 44 18.62 20.91 -6.17
N ASP A 45 18.45 19.91 -5.31
CA ASP A 45 17.53 18.79 -5.58
C ASP A 45 16.09 19.29 -5.59
N PHE A 46 15.74 20.15 -4.62
CA PHE A 46 14.44 20.81 -4.57
C PHE A 46 14.21 21.76 -5.75
N GLU A 47 15.22 22.54 -6.15
CA GLU A 47 15.14 23.42 -7.32
C GLU A 47 14.89 22.61 -8.61
N ARG A 48 15.57 21.47 -8.77
CA ARG A 48 15.37 20.57 -9.92
C ARG A 48 13.96 19.98 -9.93
N TYR A 49 13.49 19.51 -8.78
CA TYR A 49 12.12 19.01 -8.64
C TYR A 49 11.12 20.08 -9.02
N GLN A 50 11.21 21.27 -8.42
CA GLN A 50 10.31 22.40 -8.67
C GLN A 50 10.29 22.81 -10.15
N LYS A 51 11.45 23.00 -10.78
CA LYS A 51 11.55 23.33 -12.22
C LYS A 51 10.85 22.28 -13.09
N SER A 52 10.93 21.01 -12.70
CA SER A 52 10.21 19.94 -13.40
C SER A 52 8.69 20.07 -13.24
N GLN A 53 8.21 20.43 -12.04
CA GLN A 53 6.79 20.64 -11.76
C GLN A 53 6.20 21.83 -12.50
N GLU A 54 6.87 22.99 -12.45
CA GLU A 54 6.46 24.20 -13.15
C GLU A 54 6.34 23.97 -14.66
N ARG A 55 7.33 23.27 -15.22
CA ARG A 55 7.33 22.90 -16.64
C ARG A 55 6.15 22.01 -16.99
N ILE A 56 5.90 20.96 -16.21
CA ILE A 56 4.76 20.06 -16.44
C ILE A 56 3.45 20.84 -16.34
N GLN A 57 3.25 21.63 -15.28
CA GLN A 57 2.02 22.39 -15.08
C GLN A 57 1.73 23.34 -16.26
N LYS A 58 2.78 23.97 -16.79
CA LYS A 58 2.69 24.86 -17.95
C LYS A 58 2.36 24.11 -19.24
N GLU A 59 2.92 22.91 -19.43
CA GLU A 59 2.81 22.14 -20.68
C GLU A 59 1.57 21.21 -20.71
N ILE A 60 0.99 20.86 -19.55
CA ILE A 60 -0.14 19.92 -19.42
C ILE A 60 -1.32 20.25 -20.34
N PRO A 61 -1.84 21.49 -20.41
CA PRO A 61 -3.02 21.76 -21.24
C PRO A 61 -2.77 21.47 -22.73
N ALA A 62 -1.63 21.93 -23.26
CA ALA A 62 -1.24 21.65 -24.65
C ALA A 62 -0.99 20.16 -24.89
N PHE A 63 -0.40 19.48 -23.90
CA PHE A 63 -0.14 18.05 -23.94
C PHE A 63 -1.44 17.22 -23.99
N ILE A 64 -2.46 17.60 -23.21
CA ILE A 64 -3.79 16.97 -23.23
C ILE A 64 -4.42 17.11 -24.61
N ILE A 65 -4.45 18.32 -25.18
CA ILE A 65 -5.05 18.59 -26.48
C ILE A 65 -4.36 17.79 -27.60
N GLN A 66 -3.04 17.68 -27.56
CA GLN A 66 -2.28 16.87 -28.52
C GLN A 66 -2.54 15.37 -28.32
N GLY A 67 -2.58 14.89 -27.07
CA GLY A 67 -2.83 13.48 -26.77
C GLY A 67 -4.22 13.01 -27.19
N LEU A 68 -5.23 13.88 -27.16
CA LEU A 68 -6.56 13.60 -27.69
C LEU A 68 -6.60 13.38 -29.22
N LYS A 69 -5.55 13.78 -29.94
CA LYS A 69 -5.38 13.55 -31.38
C LYS A 69 -4.51 12.32 -31.67
N HIS A 70 -3.99 11.66 -30.64
CA HIS A 70 -3.08 10.54 -30.79
C HIS A 70 -3.80 9.27 -31.24
N GLY A 71 -3.09 8.41 -32.01
CA GLY A 71 -3.64 7.14 -32.51
C GLY A 71 -3.84 6.09 -31.42
N ASP A 72 -3.09 6.15 -30.32
CA ASP A 72 -3.27 5.25 -29.18
C ASP A 72 -4.52 5.63 -28.37
N LEU A 73 -5.42 4.66 -28.22
CA LEU A 73 -6.68 4.82 -27.48
C LEU A 73 -6.44 4.93 -25.98
N SER A 74 -5.41 4.27 -25.44
CA SER A 74 -5.06 4.34 -24.01
C SER A 74 -4.63 5.75 -23.61
N ALA A 75 -3.78 6.37 -24.44
CA ALA A 75 -3.39 7.77 -24.33
C ALA A 75 -4.59 8.72 -24.36
N ARG A 76 -5.50 8.56 -25.35
CA ARG A 76 -6.69 9.42 -25.46
C ARG A 76 -7.59 9.34 -24.22
N LEU A 77 -7.86 8.13 -23.71
CA LEU A 77 -8.64 7.95 -22.48
C LEU A 77 -7.97 8.62 -21.27
N GLY A 78 -6.65 8.45 -21.12
CA GLY A 78 -5.89 9.09 -20.04
C GLY A 78 -5.96 10.62 -20.09
N MET A 79 -6.05 11.22 -21.29
CA MET A 79 -6.23 12.66 -21.47
C MET A 79 -7.63 13.14 -21.12
N ILE A 80 -8.67 12.32 -21.35
CA ILE A 80 -10.04 12.66 -20.97
C ILE A 80 -10.21 12.65 -19.44
N GLU A 81 -9.55 11.73 -18.74
CA GLU A 81 -9.62 11.64 -17.27
C GLU A 81 -9.18 12.93 -16.56
N VAL A 82 -8.29 13.71 -17.19
CA VAL A 82 -7.76 14.97 -16.65
C VAL A 82 -8.42 16.21 -17.27
N LEU A 83 -9.60 16.07 -17.88
CA LEU A 83 -10.33 17.16 -18.53
C LEU A 83 -10.51 18.40 -17.64
N ALA A 84 -10.75 18.21 -16.35
CA ALA A 84 -10.93 19.31 -15.40
C ALA A 84 -9.70 20.25 -15.30
N GLN A 85 -8.53 19.82 -15.77
CA GLN A 85 -7.28 20.58 -15.76
C GLN A 85 -7.09 21.44 -17.02
N VAL A 86 -7.99 21.30 -17.99
CA VAL A 86 -8.01 22.14 -19.18
C VAL A 86 -8.89 23.36 -18.90
N PRO A 87 -8.49 24.58 -19.35
CA PRO A 87 -9.33 25.78 -19.26
C PRO A 87 -10.77 25.53 -19.74
N GLU A 88 -11.77 26.07 -19.04
CA GLU A 88 -13.20 25.78 -19.29
C GLU A 88 -13.62 26.05 -20.75
N ASP A 89 -13.07 27.09 -21.36
CA ASP A 89 -13.29 27.46 -22.77
C ASP A 89 -12.84 26.37 -23.76
N GLN A 90 -11.87 25.53 -23.36
CA GLN A 90 -11.35 24.42 -24.15
C GLN A 90 -11.95 23.07 -23.75
N GLN A 91 -12.58 22.95 -22.58
CA GLN A 91 -13.19 21.70 -22.12
C GLN A 91 -14.33 21.24 -23.04
N GLU A 92 -15.10 22.17 -23.60
CA GLU A 92 -16.26 21.84 -24.45
C GLU A 92 -15.85 21.11 -25.74
N GLU A 93 -14.71 21.45 -26.33
CA GLU A 93 -14.17 20.72 -27.49
C GLU A 93 -13.77 19.29 -27.14
N ILE A 94 -13.25 19.08 -25.93
CA ILE A 94 -12.84 17.77 -25.45
C ILE A 94 -14.07 16.93 -25.08
N ARG A 95 -15.09 17.52 -24.46
CA ARG A 95 -16.37 16.85 -24.14
C ARG A 95 -17.00 16.22 -25.38
N LYS A 96 -16.95 16.90 -26.52
CA LYS A 96 -17.42 16.38 -27.82
C LYS A 96 -16.67 15.14 -28.29
N LYS A 97 -15.45 14.89 -27.81
CA LYS A 97 -14.65 13.70 -28.15
C LYS A 97 -14.83 12.52 -27.20
N ILE A 98 -15.40 12.73 -26.00
CA ILE A 98 -15.55 11.68 -24.99
C ILE A 98 -16.39 10.51 -25.53
N LEU A 99 -17.62 10.79 -25.97
CA LEU A 99 -18.52 9.75 -26.44
C LEU A 99 -17.98 8.98 -27.66
N PRO A 100 -17.42 9.62 -28.70
CA PRO A 100 -16.72 8.92 -29.79
C PRO A 100 -15.60 8.00 -29.31
N THR A 101 -14.74 8.46 -28.39
CA THR A 101 -13.63 7.66 -27.86
C THR A 101 -14.14 6.46 -27.06
N ILE A 102 -15.17 6.64 -26.23
CA ILE A 102 -15.80 5.54 -25.49
C ILE A 102 -16.36 4.48 -26.46
N LYS A 103 -17.09 4.91 -27.51
CA LYS A 103 -17.64 3.99 -28.53
C LYS A 103 -16.54 3.19 -29.23
N GLU A 104 -15.45 3.86 -29.60
CA GLU A 104 -14.30 3.21 -30.23
C GLU A 104 -13.71 2.09 -29.36
N VAL A 105 -13.63 2.28 -28.03
CA VAL A 105 -13.19 1.23 -27.11
C VAL A 105 -14.16 0.06 -27.10
N LEU A 106 -15.46 0.32 -26.99
CA LEU A 106 -16.48 -0.74 -26.94
C LEU A 106 -16.59 -1.53 -28.24
N ASP A 107 -16.24 -0.92 -29.37
CA ASP A 107 -16.23 -1.56 -30.70
C ASP A 107 -14.99 -2.45 -30.93
N LEU A 108 -13.98 -2.41 -30.04
CA LEU A 108 -12.82 -3.28 -30.13
C LEU A 108 -13.23 -4.75 -30.01
N ARG A 109 -13.10 -5.51 -31.11
CA ARG A 109 -13.36 -6.97 -31.15
C ARG A 109 -12.18 -7.79 -30.65
N ARG A 110 -11.47 -7.32 -29.62
CA ARG A 110 -10.34 -8.01 -29.00
C ARG A 110 -10.61 -8.09 -27.50
N PHE A 111 -10.41 -9.28 -26.93
CA PHE A 111 -10.69 -9.56 -25.53
C PHE A 111 -9.42 -10.03 -24.82
N ASP A 112 -8.37 -9.21 -24.92
CA ASP A 112 -7.12 -9.40 -24.19
C ASP A 112 -7.06 -8.47 -22.96
N ASN A 113 -5.97 -8.57 -22.20
CA ASN A 113 -5.77 -7.75 -21.01
C ASN A 113 -5.71 -6.24 -21.33
N GLU A 114 -5.29 -5.88 -22.54
CA GLU A 114 -5.24 -4.49 -22.99
C GLU A 114 -6.66 -3.93 -23.16
N PHE A 115 -7.57 -4.69 -23.80
CA PHE A 115 -8.97 -4.32 -23.88
C PHE A 115 -9.62 -4.15 -22.50
N LEU A 116 -9.38 -5.07 -21.56
CA LEU A 116 -9.94 -4.93 -20.21
C LEU A 116 -9.45 -3.67 -19.50
N HIS A 117 -8.17 -3.32 -19.67
CA HIS A 117 -7.61 -2.08 -19.16
C HIS A 117 -8.26 -0.84 -19.79
N LEU A 118 -8.42 -0.83 -21.11
CA LEU A 118 -9.11 0.26 -21.84
C LEU A 118 -10.58 0.38 -21.43
N LEU A 119 -11.27 -0.74 -21.25
CA LEU A 119 -12.65 -0.77 -20.79
C LEU A 119 -12.74 -0.18 -19.37
N HIS A 120 -11.88 -0.60 -18.45
CA HIS A 120 -11.88 -0.06 -17.08
C HIS A 120 -11.66 1.46 -17.06
N LYS A 121 -10.73 1.99 -17.87
CA LYS A 121 -10.55 3.44 -18.07
C LYS A 121 -11.80 4.11 -18.63
N THR A 122 -12.40 3.50 -19.64
CA THR A 122 -13.63 3.98 -20.29
C THR A 122 -14.78 4.12 -19.30
N LEU A 123 -14.97 3.14 -18.41
CA LEU A 123 -16.04 3.17 -17.43
C LEU A 123 -15.87 4.28 -16.38
N LYS A 124 -14.63 4.70 -16.07
CA LYS A 124 -14.37 5.87 -15.22
C LYS A 124 -14.89 7.17 -15.82
N LEU A 125 -15.07 7.23 -17.15
CA LEU A 125 -15.56 8.40 -17.86
C LEU A 125 -17.09 8.49 -17.91
N PHE A 126 -17.81 7.46 -17.44
CA PHE A 126 -19.28 7.43 -17.45
C PHE A 126 -19.95 8.60 -16.72
N PRO A 127 -19.42 9.09 -15.59
CA PRO A 127 -19.96 10.30 -14.95
C PRO A 127 -19.92 11.55 -15.84
N LEU A 128 -19.06 11.58 -16.86
CA LEU A 128 -18.87 12.74 -17.76
C LEU A 128 -19.79 12.75 -18.98
N ILE A 129 -20.60 11.71 -19.18
CA ILE A 129 -21.56 11.60 -20.29
C ILE A 129 -22.99 11.58 -19.76
N SER A 130 -23.95 11.82 -20.66
CA SER A 130 -25.36 11.82 -20.31
C SER A 130 -25.81 10.46 -19.80
N GLU A 131 -26.83 10.43 -18.95
CA GLU A 131 -27.42 9.18 -18.46
C GLU A 131 -27.93 8.31 -19.62
N GLN A 132 -28.54 8.92 -20.64
CA GLN A 132 -28.98 8.23 -21.85
C GLN A 132 -27.83 7.53 -22.56
N ASP A 133 -26.67 8.20 -22.68
CA ASP A 133 -25.47 7.60 -23.25
C ASP A 133 -24.93 6.48 -22.37
N ARG A 134 -24.90 6.65 -21.04
CA ARG A 134 -24.49 5.58 -20.10
C ARG A 134 -25.34 4.33 -20.30
N VAL A 135 -26.66 4.47 -20.28
CA VAL A 135 -27.62 3.37 -20.46
C VAL A 135 -27.43 2.72 -21.83
N PHE A 136 -27.30 3.52 -22.90
CA PHE A 136 -27.06 3.01 -24.24
C PHE A 136 -25.78 2.16 -24.30
N LEU A 137 -24.67 2.67 -23.77
CA LEU A 137 -23.37 1.99 -23.80
C LEU A 137 -23.37 0.71 -22.95
N ILE A 138 -23.97 0.72 -21.75
CA ILE A 138 -24.10 -0.48 -20.93
C ILE A 138 -24.88 -1.56 -21.68
N ASN A 139 -26.02 -1.20 -22.29
CA ASN A 139 -26.80 -2.14 -23.10
C ASN A 139 -25.99 -2.69 -24.27
N GLN A 140 -25.21 -1.86 -24.97
CA GLN A 140 -24.33 -2.33 -26.05
C GLN A 140 -23.32 -3.36 -25.53
N VAL A 141 -22.68 -3.13 -24.38
CA VAL A 141 -21.75 -4.10 -23.77
C VAL A 141 -22.46 -5.40 -23.41
N PHE A 142 -23.71 -5.36 -22.95
CA PHE A 142 -24.49 -6.58 -22.69
C PHE A 142 -24.84 -7.36 -23.95
N ILE A 143 -25.07 -6.67 -25.07
CA ILE A 143 -25.39 -7.30 -26.36
C ILE A 143 -24.16 -7.96 -26.99
N SER A 144 -23.00 -7.29 -27.00
CA SER A 144 -21.86 -7.71 -27.82
C SER A 144 -20.53 -7.87 -27.06
N GLY A 145 -20.45 -7.49 -25.79
CA GLY A 145 -19.22 -7.58 -24.99
C GLY A 145 -18.89 -8.99 -24.50
N SER A 146 -17.66 -9.22 -24.03
CA SER A 146 -17.28 -10.46 -23.33
C SER A 146 -17.94 -10.55 -21.95
N SER A 147 -17.87 -11.71 -21.29
CA SER A 147 -18.39 -11.84 -19.93
C SER A 147 -17.63 -10.98 -18.92
N GLU A 148 -16.32 -10.78 -19.09
CA GLU A 148 -15.54 -9.84 -18.29
C GLU A 148 -16.02 -8.41 -18.48
N ALA A 149 -16.30 -8.02 -19.72
CA ALA A 149 -16.81 -6.68 -20.02
C ALA A 149 -18.19 -6.44 -19.38
N ARG A 150 -19.10 -7.42 -19.52
CA ARG A 150 -20.42 -7.40 -18.89
C ARG A 150 -20.32 -7.34 -17.35
N LYS A 151 -19.39 -8.08 -16.76
CA LYS A 151 -19.09 -8.01 -15.32
C LYS A 151 -18.53 -6.64 -14.90
N ALA A 152 -17.67 -6.03 -15.72
CA ALA A 152 -17.09 -4.73 -15.41
C ALA A 152 -18.15 -3.62 -15.41
N VAL A 153 -19.06 -3.59 -16.40
CA VAL A 153 -20.12 -2.57 -16.47
C VAL A 153 -21.16 -2.70 -15.35
N LEU A 154 -21.37 -3.91 -14.81
CA LEU A 154 -22.24 -4.12 -13.66
C LEU A 154 -21.86 -3.28 -12.44
N LYS A 155 -20.58 -2.92 -12.28
CA LYS A 155 -20.13 -2.05 -11.16
C LYS A 155 -20.68 -0.61 -11.23
N TYR A 156 -21.28 -0.21 -12.36
CA TYR A 156 -21.73 1.15 -12.62
C TYR A 156 -23.25 1.24 -12.82
N VAL A 157 -23.99 0.14 -12.66
CA VAL A 157 -25.46 0.13 -12.80
C VAL A 157 -26.17 0.89 -11.68
N ASP A 158 -25.47 1.23 -10.60
CA ASP A 158 -25.94 2.15 -9.55
C ASP A 158 -25.88 3.63 -9.99
N LYS A 159 -25.26 3.94 -11.14
CA LYS A 159 -25.13 5.31 -11.70
C LYS A 159 -26.15 5.65 -12.78
N ILE A 160 -27.17 4.82 -12.96
CA ILE A 160 -28.29 5.01 -13.89
C ILE A 160 -29.61 4.89 -13.15
N SER A 161 -30.72 5.34 -13.76
CA SER A 161 -32.05 5.28 -13.16
C SER A 161 -32.44 3.86 -12.75
N GLU A 162 -33.24 3.75 -11.69
CA GLU A 162 -33.76 2.46 -11.21
C GLU A 162 -34.49 1.63 -12.30
N PRO A 163 -35.33 2.22 -13.20
CA PRO A 163 -35.91 1.47 -14.31
C PRO A 163 -34.88 0.84 -15.25
N ASP A 164 -33.83 1.58 -15.62
CA ASP A 164 -32.78 1.09 -16.52
C ASP A 164 -31.87 0.08 -15.79
N ARG A 165 -31.56 0.34 -14.52
CA ARG A 165 -30.83 -0.56 -13.63
C ARG A 165 -31.53 -1.91 -13.52
N ALA A 166 -32.84 -1.92 -13.26
CA ALA A 166 -33.63 -3.15 -13.16
C ALA A 166 -33.62 -3.94 -14.47
N LYS A 167 -33.75 -3.24 -15.61
CA LYS A 167 -33.68 -3.86 -16.94
C LYS A 167 -32.33 -4.54 -17.19
N ILE A 168 -31.22 -3.87 -16.86
CA ILE A 168 -29.87 -4.41 -17.04
C ILE A 168 -29.59 -5.56 -16.07
N LEU A 169 -30.04 -5.46 -14.81
CA LEU A 169 -29.87 -6.55 -13.84
C LEU A 169 -30.64 -7.80 -14.27
N ASN A 170 -31.86 -7.66 -14.80
CA ASN A 170 -32.61 -8.80 -15.35
C ASN A 170 -31.84 -9.48 -16.51
N GLN A 171 -31.26 -8.71 -17.43
CA GLN A 171 -30.40 -9.25 -18.47
C GLN A 171 -29.17 -9.98 -17.89
N ALA A 172 -28.58 -9.44 -16.82
CA ALA A 172 -27.42 -10.03 -16.16
C ALA A 172 -27.74 -11.31 -15.38
N PHE A 173 -28.94 -11.43 -14.80
CA PHE A 173 -29.41 -12.67 -14.17
C PHE A 173 -29.67 -13.78 -15.19
N GLU A 174 -30.05 -13.42 -16.41
CA GLU A 174 -30.23 -14.34 -17.54
C GLU A 174 -28.94 -14.55 -18.35
N ASP A 175 -27.83 -13.94 -17.95
CA ASP A 175 -26.57 -14.04 -18.69
C ASP A 175 -26.09 -15.48 -18.77
N LYS A 176 -25.55 -15.89 -19.91
CA LYS A 176 -24.97 -17.22 -20.12
C LYS A 176 -23.79 -17.51 -19.19
N ASP A 177 -23.02 -16.49 -18.82
CA ASP A 177 -21.84 -16.61 -17.98
C ASP A 177 -22.20 -16.55 -16.48
N ARG A 178 -21.73 -17.54 -15.72
CA ARG A 178 -22.02 -17.67 -14.29
C ARG A 178 -21.47 -16.49 -13.47
N GLU A 179 -20.30 -15.98 -13.80
CA GLU A 179 -19.66 -14.89 -13.06
C GLU A 179 -20.41 -13.57 -13.24
N VAL A 180 -21.04 -13.37 -14.40
CA VAL A 180 -21.92 -12.21 -14.65
C VAL A 180 -23.17 -12.31 -13.77
N ARG A 181 -23.81 -13.49 -13.70
CA ARG A 181 -24.95 -13.74 -12.81
C ARG A 181 -24.60 -13.49 -11.34
N LEU A 182 -23.46 -14.02 -10.87
CA LEU A 182 -22.99 -13.81 -9.49
C LEU A 182 -22.68 -12.35 -9.16
N ALA A 183 -22.12 -11.59 -10.12
CA ALA A 183 -21.89 -10.16 -9.95
C ALA A 183 -23.22 -9.39 -9.83
N ALA A 184 -24.23 -9.74 -10.63
CA ALA A 184 -25.58 -9.19 -10.49
C ALA A 184 -26.19 -9.50 -9.12
N GLU A 185 -26.07 -10.73 -8.63
CA GLU A 185 -26.55 -11.11 -7.29
C GLU A 185 -25.88 -10.28 -6.17
N SER A 186 -24.58 -10.01 -6.28
CA SER A 186 -23.87 -9.21 -5.26
C SER A 186 -24.37 -7.76 -5.17
N ILE A 187 -24.91 -7.24 -6.28
CA ILE A 187 -25.45 -5.89 -6.36
C ILE A 187 -26.85 -5.83 -5.72
N ASP A 188 -27.56 -6.97 -5.71
CA ASP A 188 -28.96 -7.09 -5.29
C ASP A 188 -29.15 -7.71 -3.88
N ARG A 189 -28.09 -8.16 -3.19
CA ARG A 189 -28.22 -8.78 -1.86
C ARG A 189 -28.41 -7.77 -0.73
N PRO A 190 -29.45 -7.92 0.11
CA PRO A 190 -29.46 -7.41 1.48
C PRO A 190 -28.48 -8.22 2.35
N LEU A 191 -27.70 -7.53 3.18
CA LEU A 191 -26.80 -8.09 4.19
C LEU A 191 -27.56 -8.98 5.19
N HIS A 192 -27.59 -10.30 4.98
CA HIS A 192 -27.94 -11.25 6.03
C HIS A 192 -27.07 -12.51 6.00
N ASN A 193 -26.67 -12.91 7.22
CA ASN A 193 -26.07 -14.19 7.66
C ASN A 193 -24.53 -14.26 7.78
N GLN A 194 -24.04 -13.89 8.96
CA GLN A 194 -22.96 -14.61 9.64
C GLN A 194 -23.55 -15.83 10.38
N GLY A 195 -22.96 -17.01 10.19
CA GLY A 195 -23.30 -18.17 11.01
C GLY A 195 -22.47 -19.40 10.66
N GLY A 196 -21.56 -19.80 11.55
CA GLY A 196 -21.00 -21.15 11.53
C GLY A 196 -19.61 -21.28 12.16
N ILE A 197 -19.53 -21.43 13.49
CA ILE A 197 -18.34 -22.01 14.15
C ILE A 197 -18.77 -23.31 14.85
N LYS A 198 -18.03 -24.39 14.54
CA LYS A 198 -18.25 -25.78 14.96
C LYS A 198 -17.59 -26.12 16.31
N TRP A 199 -18.22 -27.08 16.98
CA TRP A 199 -18.04 -27.57 18.35
C TRP A 199 -16.98 -28.67 18.52
N LYS A 200 -15.79 -28.38 19.09
CA LYS A 200 -14.78 -29.43 19.36
C LYS A 200 -13.86 -29.25 20.58
N ASN A 201 -14.33 -28.70 21.71
CA ASN A 201 -13.48 -28.40 22.89
C ASN A 201 -14.06 -28.81 24.26
N GLN A 202 -14.80 -29.92 24.38
CA GLN A 202 -15.48 -30.27 25.65
C GLN A 202 -14.56 -30.77 26.77
N ILE A 203 -13.35 -31.27 26.48
CA ILE A 203 -12.42 -31.78 27.50
C ILE A 203 -11.55 -30.67 28.11
N SER A 204 -11.08 -29.70 27.30
CA SER A 204 -10.40 -28.49 27.81
C SER A 204 -11.32 -27.58 28.63
N PHE A 205 -12.63 -27.61 28.38
CA PHE A 205 -13.60 -26.72 29.04
C PHE A 205 -13.86 -27.05 30.51
N ILE A 206 -13.60 -28.30 30.93
CA ILE A 206 -13.84 -28.74 32.31
C ILE A 206 -12.65 -28.39 33.21
N GLY A 207 -11.41 -28.52 32.72
CA GLY A 207 -10.18 -28.20 33.46
C GLY A 207 -10.06 -26.71 33.82
N ASP A 208 -10.11 -25.82 32.83
CA ASP A 208 -9.99 -24.37 33.04
C ASP A 208 -11.07 -23.86 34.00
N LYS A 209 -12.31 -24.36 33.86
CA LYS A 209 -13.43 -23.93 34.70
C LYS A 209 -13.27 -24.36 36.15
N GLN A 210 -12.64 -25.49 36.43
CA GLN A 210 -12.39 -25.93 37.81
C GLN A 210 -11.28 -25.10 38.46
N ILE A 211 -10.18 -24.84 37.74
CA ILE A 211 -9.10 -23.96 38.21
C ILE A 211 -9.67 -22.56 38.52
N MET A 212 -10.44 -21.98 37.59
CA MET A 212 -10.98 -20.64 37.76
C MET A 212 -12.11 -20.52 38.81
N LYS A 213 -12.69 -21.65 39.25
CA LYS A 213 -13.65 -21.70 40.37
C LYS A 213 -12.97 -21.79 41.74
N ALA A 214 -11.69 -22.15 41.80
CA ALA A 214 -10.93 -22.14 43.03
C ALA A 214 -10.74 -20.71 43.57
N SER A 215 -10.38 -20.60 44.85
CA SER A 215 -10.06 -19.30 45.45
C SER A 215 -8.90 -18.63 44.68
N LYS A 216 -8.89 -17.29 44.59
CA LYS A 216 -7.83 -16.55 43.87
C LYS A 216 -6.42 -16.87 44.40
N SER A 217 -6.30 -17.19 45.68
CA SER A 217 -5.04 -17.60 46.32
C SER A 217 -4.60 -19.02 45.96
N ASP A 218 -5.54 -19.92 45.65
CA ASP A 218 -5.24 -21.31 45.27
C ASP A 218 -4.96 -21.48 43.78
N GLN A 219 -5.49 -20.58 42.94
CA GLN A 219 -5.36 -20.64 41.48
C GLN A 219 -3.90 -20.81 41.00
N PRO A 220 -2.90 -20.03 41.46
CA PRO A 220 -1.52 -20.21 41.01
C PRO A 220 -0.96 -21.61 41.31
N ARG A 221 -1.23 -22.14 42.52
CA ARG A 221 -0.77 -23.47 42.95
C ARG A 221 -1.39 -24.58 42.10
N LEU A 222 -2.68 -24.47 41.82
CA LEU A 222 -3.38 -25.45 40.97
C LEU A 222 -2.88 -25.42 39.53
N ILE A 223 -2.61 -24.23 38.97
CA ILE A 223 -2.03 -24.11 37.63
C ILE A 223 -0.63 -24.71 37.60
N GLU A 224 0.23 -24.42 38.59
CA GLU A 224 1.58 -24.97 38.67
C GLU A 224 1.58 -26.51 38.71
N GLN A 225 0.68 -27.10 39.50
CA GLN A 225 0.51 -28.56 39.57
C GLN A 225 0.02 -29.13 38.24
N ALA A 226 -1.00 -28.52 37.65
CA ALA A 226 -1.59 -28.97 36.40
C ALA A 226 -0.62 -28.83 35.21
N LEU A 227 0.31 -27.87 35.24
CA LEU A 227 1.41 -27.76 34.25
C LEU A 227 2.47 -28.87 34.39
N LYS A 228 2.46 -29.67 35.46
CA LYS A 228 3.36 -30.83 35.65
C LYS A 228 2.65 -32.16 35.37
N ASP A 229 1.39 -32.13 34.98
CA ASP A 229 0.58 -33.32 34.76
C ASP A 229 1.07 -34.12 33.53
N GLY A 230 0.92 -35.44 33.57
CA GLY A 230 1.28 -36.29 32.44
C GLY A 230 0.39 -36.09 31.20
N ASP A 231 -0.86 -35.68 31.38
CA ASP A 231 -1.82 -35.43 30.29
C ASP A 231 -1.63 -34.02 29.69
N MET A 232 -1.30 -33.97 28.40
CA MET A 232 -1.18 -32.72 27.64
C MET A 232 -2.44 -31.85 27.75
N ASN A 233 -3.65 -32.43 27.77
CA ASN A 233 -4.89 -31.65 27.84
C ASN A 233 -5.02 -30.92 29.18
N VAL A 234 -4.53 -31.51 30.27
CA VAL A 234 -4.51 -30.89 31.60
C VAL A 234 -3.50 -29.75 31.61
N ARG A 235 -2.29 -29.97 31.07
CA ARG A 235 -1.27 -28.92 30.97
C ARG A 235 -1.71 -27.76 30.05
N LEU A 236 -2.35 -28.06 28.92
CA LEU A 236 -2.92 -27.06 28.01
C LEU A 236 -4.03 -26.24 28.68
N ALA A 237 -4.90 -26.90 29.45
CA ALA A 237 -5.93 -26.23 30.25
C ALA A 237 -5.33 -25.29 31.31
N ALA A 238 -4.27 -25.74 31.99
CA ALA A 238 -3.52 -24.93 32.93
C ALA A 238 -2.89 -23.70 32.25
N ALA A 239 -2.24 -23.88 31.10
CA ALA A 239 -1.64 -22.80 30.33
C ALA A 239 -2.67 -21.75 29.90
N LYS A 240 -3.89 -22.14 29.52
CA LYS A 240 -5.02 -21.24 29.19
C LYS A 240 -5.55 -20.40 30.35
N CYS A 241 -5.11 -20.69 31.57
CA CYS A 241 -5.52 -19.95 32.77
C CYS A 241 -4.48 -18.92 33.23
N ILE A 242 -3.25 -18.95 32.71
CA ILE A 242 -2.15 -18.10 33.19
C ILE A 242 -2.45 -16.60 33.02
N ASP A 243 -3.06 -16.20 31.90
CA ASP A 243 -3.41 -14.80 31.63
C ASP A 243 -4.60 -14.28 32.47
N LYS A 244 -5.30 -15.16 33.19
CA LYS A 244 -6.50 -14.83 33.98
C LYS A 244 -6.22 -14.65 35.47
N ILE A 245 -5.07 -15.07 35.96
CA ILE A 245 -4.68 -14.91 37.38
C ILE A 245 -3.93 -13.59 37.62
N PRO A 246 -3.67 -13.15 38.87
CA PRO A 246 -2.93 -11.90 39.13
C PRO A 246 -1.52 -11.92 38.53
N LYS A 247 -1.06 -10.76 38.01
CA LYS A 247 0.22 -10.63 37.28
C LYS A 247 1.44 -11.15 38.06
N SER A 248 1.46 -10.96 39.38
CA SER A 248 2.55 -11.38 40.28
C SER A 248 2.85 -12.88 40.28
N TYR A 249 1.94 -13.71 39.77
CA TYR A 249 2.12 -15.16 39.69
C TYR A 249 2.46 -15.67 38.29
N ARG A 250 2.31 -14.84 37.26
CA ARG A 250 2.36 -15.31 35.86
C ARG A 250 3.77 -15.66 35.41
N PHE A 251 4.78 -14.91 35.86
CA PHE A 251 6.16 -15.09 35.40
C PHE A 251 6.66 -16.54 35.55
N LYS A 252 6.59 -17.11 36.75
CA LYS A 252 7.04 -18.49 37.01
C LYS A 252 6.24 -19.54 36.24
N LEU A 253 4.93 -19.32 36.08
CA LEU A 253 4.08 -20.26 35.34
C LEU A 253 4.36 -20.21 33.84
N LEU A 254 4.63 -19.03 33.29
CA LEU A 254 5.06 -18.86 31.90
C LEU A 254 6.43 -19.48 31.67
N GLU A 255 7.39 -19.26 32.57
CA GLU A 255 8.71 -19.90 32.52
C GLU A 255 8.58 -21.43 32.43
N GLN A 256 7.75 -22.03 33.28
CA GLN A 256 7.48 -23.47 33.24
C GLN A 256 6.81 -23.90 31.93
N ALA A 257 5.78 -23.17 31.46
CA ALA A 257 5.05 -23.52 30.24
C ALA A 257 5.88 -23.33 28.95
N LEU A 258 6.86 -22.43 28.94
CA LEU A 258 7.80 -22.25 27.82
C LEU A 258 8.78 -23.44 27.66
N GLU A 259 9.03 -24.18 28.73
CA GLU A 259 9.88 -25.38 28.73
C GLU A 259 9.11 -26.68 28.50
N ASP A 260 7.78 -26.63 28.37
CA ASP A 260 6.94 -27.81 28.11
C ASP A 260 7.38 -28.51 26.81
N ASP A 261 7.25 -29.84 26.76
CA ASP A 261 7.61 -30.63 25.58
C ASP A 261 6.61 -30.48 24.43
N GLU A 262 5.37 -30.08 24.73
CA GLU A 262 4.32 -29.91 23.73
C GLU A 262 4.32 -28.51 23.11
N VAL A 263 4.35 -28.47 21.78
CA VAL A 263 4.45 -27.23 20.99
C VAL A 263 3.25 -26.30 21.26
N GLU A 264 2.05 -26.86 21.43
CA GLU A 264 0.84 -26.07 21.68
C GLU A 264 0.89 -25.31 23.00
N ILE A 265 1.44 -25.93 24.04
CA ILE A 265 1.58 -25.33 25.37
C ILE A 265 2.61 -24.21 25.31
N ARG A 266 3.77 -24.46 24.69
CA ARG A 266 4.79 -23.42 24.47
C ARG A 266 4.23 -22.25 23.67
N LEU A 267 3.51 -22.53 22.58
CA LEU A 267 2.88 -21.50 21.75
C LEU A 267 1.93 -20.63 22.57
N LEU A 268 1.09 -21.24 23.40
CA LEU A 268 0.19 -20.50 24.26
C LEU A 268 0.93 -19.67 25.31
N ALA A 269 1.97 -20.21 25.91
CA ALA A 269 2.84 -19.48 26.83
C ALA A 269 3.47 -18.25 26.15
N THR A 270 3.99 -18.39 24.93
CA THR A 270 4.55 -17.25 24.16
C THR A 270 3.51 -16.14 24.01
N ARG A 271 2.24 -16.49 23.74
CA ARG A 271 1.16 -15.51 23.59
C ARG A 271 0.85 -14.76 24.86
N TYR A 272 1.16 -15.28 26.05
CA TYR A 272 0.82 -14.63 27.32
C TYR A 272 1.98 -13.88 27.96
N ILE A 273 3.16 -13.86 27.34
CA ILE A 273 4.32 -13.08 27.79
C ILE A 273 4.03 -11.57 27.84
N TYR A 274 3.17 -11.02 26.97
CA TYR A 274 2.79 -9.60 27.06
C TYR A 274 2.08 -9.26 28.39
N SER A 275 1.59 -10.27 29.11
CA SER A 275 0.71 -10.10 30.26
C SER A 275 1.46 -9.93 31.60
N VAL A 276 2.80 -10.10 31.61
CA VAL A 276 3.69 -9.81 32.76
C VAL A 276 4.23 -8.38 32.73
N SER A 277 4.99 -7.99 33.76
CA SER A 277 5.72 -6.70 33.75
C SER A 277 6.81 -6.68 32.67
N GLU A 278 7.25 -5.50 32.25
CA GLU A 278 8.28 -5.37 31.20
C GLU A 278 9.61 -6.04 31.59
N LYS A 279 10.03 -5.89 32.86
CA LYS A 279 11.25 -6.54 33.38
C LYS A 279 11.16 -8.07 33.24
N GLU A 280 10.03 -8.65 33.63
CA GLU A 280 9.78 -10.09 33.52
C GLU A 280 9.65 -10.52 32.06
N ARG A 281 9.04 -9.69 31.21
CA ARG A 281 8.87 -9.92 29.78
C ARG A 281 10.21 -10.08 29.07
N ILE A 282 11.16 -9.18 29.34
CA ILE A 282 12.51 -9.22 28.76
C ILE A 282 13.19 -10.55 29.10
N LEU A 283 13.12 -10.99 30.37
CA LEU A 283 13.69 -12.25 30.81
C LEU A 283 13.07 -13.46 30.09
N LEU A 284 11.74 -13.50 29.96
CA LEU A 284 11.05 -14.60 29.25
C LEU A 284 11.37 -14.62 27.76
N ILE A 285 11.47 -13.45 27.11
CA ILE A 285 11.87 -13.35 25.69
C ILE A 285 13.32 -13.83 25.53
N GLU A 286 14.24 -13.37 26.38
CA GLU A 286 15.64 -13.76 26.36
C GLU A 286 15.81 -15.28 26.54
N GLN A 287 15.12 -15.87 27.52
CA GLN A 287 15.10 -17.32 27.72
C GLN A 287 14.58 -18.04 26.48
N ALA A 288 13.43 -17.61 25.94
CA ALA A 288 12.81 -18.26 24.79
C ALA A 288 13.68 -18.16 23.51
N LEU A 289 14.39 -17.04 23.31
CA LEU A 289 15.31 -16.86 22.20
C LEU A 289 16.56 -17.75 22.34
N LYS A 290 17.10 -17.91 23.56
CA LYS A 290 18.24 -18.81 23.83
C LYS A 290 17.86 -20.29 23.78
N GLY A 291 16.60 -20.61 24.08
CA GLY A 291 16.07 -21.97 24.10
C GLY A 291 16.02 -22.64 22.72
N LYS A 292 16.31 -23.95 22.68
CA LYS A 292 16.22 -24.76 21.45
C LYS A 292 14.80 -25.28 21.16
N LYS A 293 13.92 -25.32 22.17
CA LYS A 293 12.54 -25.84 22.05
C LYS A 293 11.58 -24.89 21.32
N ILE A 294 11.91 -23.59 21.27
CA ILE A 294 11.09 -22.55 20.63
C ILE A 294 11.52 -22.39 19.18
N THR A 295 10.66 -22.84 18.26
CA THR A 295 10.87 -22.80 16.80
C THR A 295 9.59 -22.38 16.08
N GLY A 296 9.68 -22.17 14.76
CA GLY A 296 8.51 -21.89 13.90
C GLY A 296 7.65 -20.74 14.40
N PHE A 297 6.34 -20.96 14.51
CA PHE A 297 5.37 -19.95 14.95
C PHE A 297 5.61 -19.43 16.36
N SER A 298 6.04 -20.28 17.30
CA SER A 298 6.34 -19.85 18.67
C SER A 298 7.51 -18.87 18.68
N LEU A 299 8.57 -19.16 17.92
CA LEU A 299 9.71 -18.25 17.78
C LEU A 299 9.29 -16.92 17.14
N LYS A 300 8.45 -16.97 16.11
CA LYS A 300 7.90 -15.76 15.47
C LYS A 300 7.10 -14.89 16.44
N ASN A 301 6.29 -15.49 17.32
CA ASN A 301 5.58 -14.74 18.36
C ASN A 301 6.55 -14.07 19.34
N ILE A 302 7.59 -14.80 19.79
CA ILE A 302 8.63 -14.25 20.67
C ILE A 302 9.34 -13.06 20.01
N ILE A 303 9.68 -13.17 18.73
CA ILE A 303 10.30 -12.08 17.96
C ILE A 303 9.34 -10.89 17.86
N GLY A 304 8.06 -11.12 17.57
CA GLY A 304 7.05 -10.06 17.53
C GLY A 304 6.97 -9.29 18.86
N LEU A 305 7.14 -9.98 19.99
CA LEU A 305 7.07 -9.35 21.31
C LEU A 305 8.20 -8.33 21.58
N ILE A 306 9.31 -8.42 20.84
CA ILE A 306 10.45 -7.48 20.93
C ILE A 306 9.98 -6.04 20.64
N GLU A 307 8.96 -5.84 19.78
CA GLU A 307 8.46 -4.51 19.43
C GLU A 307 7.84 -3.76 20.62
N TYR A 308 7.36 -4.48 21.64
CA TYR A 308 6.72 -3.90 22.82
C TYR A 308 7.70 -3.53 23.93
N ILE A 309 9.00 -3.76 23.74
CA ILE A 309 10.06 -3.37 24.69
C ILE A 309 10.38 -1.90 24.48
N GLN A 310 10.21 -1.07 25.50
CA GLN A 310 10.35 0.39 25.41
C GLN A 310 11.82 0.80 25.35
N ASP A 311 12.67 0.13 26.13
CA ASP A 311 14.11 0.40 26.15
C ASP A 311 14.78 -0.11 24.86
N SER A 312 15.35 0.82 24.08
CA SER A 312 15.98 0.50 22.80
C SER A 312 17.26 -0.34 22.94
N GLN A 313 18.01 -0.21 24.04
CA GLN A 313 19.20 -1.01 24.29
C GLN A 313 18.83 -2.45 24.62
N GLN A 314 17.77 -2.66 25.41
CA GLN A 314 17.21 -4.00 25.67
C GLN A 314 16.68 -4.62 24.38
N ARG A 315 15.98 -3.84 23.55
CA ARG A 315 15.51 -4.31 22.25
C ARG A 315 16.66 -4.78 21.35
N LYS A 316 17.69 -3.95 21.24
CA LYS A 316 18.92 -4.25 20.50
C LYS A 316 19.57 -5.53 21.02
N HIS A 317 19.70 -5.67 22.34
CA HIS A 317 20.22 -6.87 22.97
C HIS A 317 19.42 -8.12 22.58
N LEU A 318 18.09 -8.08 22.68
CA LEU A 318 17.22 -9.20 22.34
C LEU A 318 17.34 -9.62 20.87
N ILE A 319 17.43 -8.66 19.95
CA ILE A 319 17.66 -8.90 18.52
C ILE A 319 18.99 -9.63 18.30
N GLN A 320 20.04 -9.23 19.03
CA GLN A 320 21.39 -9.78 18.90
C GLN A 320 21.57 -11.18 19.49
N ILE A 321 20.65 -11.66 20.35
CA ILE A 321 20.72 -13.01 20.95
C ILE A 321 20.83 -14.08 19.86
N ARG A 322 20.13 -13.91 18.73
CA ARG A 322 20.23 -14.81 17.58
C ARG A 322 20.94 -14.11 16.42
N PHE A 323 22.25 -13.93 16.56
CA PHE A 323 23.10 -13.26 15.57
C PHE A 323 22.85 -13.72 14.12
N GLU A 324 22.78 -15.03 13.85
CA GLU A 324 22.49 -15.54 12.50
C GLU A 324 21.14 -15.05 11.95
N GLN A 325 20.14 -14.94 12.82
CA GLN A 325 18.81 -14.46 12.46
C GLN A 325 18.83 -12.93 12.24
N GLU A 326 19.57 -12.18 13.05
CA GLU A 326 19.82 -10.75 12.83
C GLU A 326 20.45 -10.51 11.45
N GLN A 327 21.49 -11.27 11.09
CA GLN A 327 22.13 -11.15 9.77
C GLN A 327 21.16 -11.46 8.64
N ARG A 328 20.33 -12.50 8.78
CA ARG A 328 19.25 -12.80 7.81
C ARG A 328 18.26 -11.65 7.69
N TRP A 329 17.86 -11.02 8.79
CA TRP A 329 16.98 -9.86 8.78
C TRP A 329 17.63 -8.64 8.11
N LYS A 330 18.93 -8.39 8.35
CA LYS A 330 19.68 -7.34 7.66
C LYS A 330 19.76 -7.59 6.15
N THR A 331 20.01 -8.83 5.72
CA THR A 331 19.94 -9.20 4.30
C THR A 331 18.54 -8.98 3.72
N LEU A 332 17.51 -9.43 4.45
CA LEU A 332 16.12 -9.27 4.02
C LEU A 332 15.71 -7.79 3.93
N ALA A 333 16.14 -6.95 4.87
CA ALA A 333 15.88 -5.51 4.89
C ALA A 333 16.56 -4.74 3.74
N LYS A 334 17.50 -5.37 3.02
CA LYS A 334 18.11 -4.86 1.80
C LYS A 334 17.53 -5.47 0.52
N PHE A 335 16.57 -6.39 0.63
CA PHE A 335 16.04 -7.10 -0.52
C PHE A 335 15.30 -6.15 -1.46
N ILE A 336 15.66 -6.18 -2.75
CA ILE A 336 15.04 -5.38 -3.82
C ILE A 336 14.66 -6.33 -4.95
N PRO A 337 13.37 -6.68 -5.13
CA PRO A 337 12.96 -7.66 -6.13
C PRO A 337 13.10 -7.14 -7.58
N LEU A 338 13.19 -5.83 -7.80
CA LEU A 338 13.13 -5.22 -9.14
C LEU A 338 14.28 -5.64 -10.09
N TYR A 339 15.43 -6.05 -9.54
CA TYR A 339 16.66 -6.26 -10.30
C TYR A 339 17.15 -7.71 -10.32
N THR A 340 16.38 -8.67 -9.78
CA THR A 340 16.78 -10.08 -9.63
C THR A 340 17.06 -10.76 -10.97
N ASP A 341 16.25 -10.47 -11.99
CA ASP A 341 16.31 -11.15 -13.30
C ASP A 341 16.96 -10.28 -14.39
N VAL A 342 17.78 -9.31 -13.97
CA VAL A 342 18.37 -8.32 -14.87
C VAL A 342 19.89 -8.34 -14.83
N GLN A 343 20.47 -8.86 -15.91
CA GLN A 343 21.92 -8.83 -16.15
C GLN A 343 22.44 -7.40 -16.25
N HIS A 344 23.56 -7.14 -15.55
CA HIS A 344 24.33 -5.90 -15.56
C HIS A 344 25.52 -6.01 -16.56
N PRO A 345 25.96 -4.92 -17.22
CA PRO A 345 25.41 -3.56 -17.21
C PRO A 345 24.37 -3.30 -18.30
N PHE A 346 23.50 -2.32 -18.07
CA PHE A 346 22.61 -1.73 -19.08
C PHE A 346 22.40 -0.24 -18.76
N PHE A 347 21.80 0.52 -19.68
CA PHE A 347 21.38 1.89 -19.37
C PHE A 347 19.88 1.94 -19.03
N HIS A 348 19.04 1.52 -19.98
CA HIS A 348 17.59 1.43 -19.83
C HIS A 348 17.13 0.00 -20.10
N LYS A 349 16.29 -0.55 -19.21
CA LYS A 349 15.61 -1.83 -19.47
C LYS A 349 14.15 -1.73 -19.06
N ALA A 350 13.26 -2.09 -19.98
CA ALA A 350 11.84 -2.21 -19.66
C ALA A 350 11.63 -3.35 -18.64
N PHE A 351 10.90 -3.04 -17.58
CA PHE A 351 10.45 -3.99 -16.57
C PHE A 351 9.01 -4.37 -16.88
N SER A 352 8.79 -5.66 -17.13
CA SER A 352 7.48 -6.18 -17.48
C SER A 352 6.64 -6.30 -16.23
N LYS A 353 5.58 -5.50 -16.14
CA LYS A 353 4.53 -5.61 -15.12
C LYS A 353 3.18 -5.28 -15.73
N THR A 354 2.10 -5.68 -15.07
CA THR A 354 0.74 -5.30 -15.46
C THR A 354 0.50 -3.81 -15.15
N GLY A 355 -0.11 -3.06 -16.08
CA GLY A 355 -0.44 -1.65 -15.86
C GLY A 355 0.56 -0.69 -16.50
N SER A 356 1.16 0.21 -15.70
CA SER A 356 2.14 1.16 -16.22
C SER A 356 3.46 0.51 -16.63
N GLY A 357 4.15 1.11 -17.60
CA GLY A 357 5.51 0.70 -17.90
C GLY A 357 6.45 1.18 -16.78
N THR A 358 7.42 0.35 -16.42
CA THR A 358 8.56 0.77 -15.59
C THR A 358 9.84 0.57 -16.38
N THR A 359 10.74 1.55 -16.35
CA THR A 359 12.10 1.44 -16.88
C THR A 359 13.08 1.41 -15.74
N LEU A 360 13.87 0.34 -15.68
CA LEU A 360 15.01 0.23 -14.76
C LEU A 360 16.19 1.02 -15.32
N LEU A 361 16.93 1.64 -14.41
CA LEU A 361 18.17 2.34 -14.70
C LEU A 361 19.35 1.61 -14.07
N ASP A 362 20.50 1.67 -14.73
CA ASP A 362 21.76 1.13 -14.21
C ASP A 362 22.94 2.04 -14.59
N LYS A 363 23.89 1.64 -15.46
CA LYS A 363 25.09 2.43 -15.75
C LYS A 363 24.78 3.62 -16.65
N VAL A 364 25.15 4.82 -16.22
CA VAL A 364 24.98 6.05 -17.02
C VAL A 364 26.07 6.12 -18.10
N PRO A 365 25.71 6.19 -19.40
CA PRO A 365 26.67 6.18 -20.50
C PRO A 365 27.73 7.27 -20.35
N GLY A 366 29.00 6.89 -20.55
CA GLY A 366 30.14 7.80 -20.45
C GLY A 366 30.54 8.18 -19.01
N THR A 367 30.00 7.51 -17.99
CA THR A 367 30.37 7.75 -16.58
C THR A 367 30.51 6.43 -15.81
N GLU A 368 31.17 6.49 -14.65
CA GLU A 368 31.17 5.37 -13.68
C GLU A 368 29.96 5.40 -12.73
N LEU A 369 29.03 6.34 -12.90
CA LEU A 369 27.84 6.44 -12.07
C LEU A 369 26.85 5.32 -12.43
N SER A 370 26.36 4.62 -11.40
CA SER A 370 25.22 3.71 -11.51
C SER A 370 23.99 4.28 -10.80
N LEU A 371 22.85 4.16 -11.46
CA LEU A 371 21.51 4.45 -10.93
C LEU A 371 20.79 3.18 -10.49
N ARG A 372 21.44 2.02 -10.59
CA ARG A 372 20.91 0.73 -10.16
C ARG A 372 20.50 0.81 -8.69
N GLU A 373 19.29 0.32 -8.39
CA GLU A 373 18.74 0.28 -7.03
C GLU A 373 18.64 1.66 -6.36
N ARG A 374 18.72 2.74 -7.15
CA ARG A 374 18.59 4.13 -6.68
C ARG A 374 17.40 4.83 -7.30
N VAL A 375 17.26 4.74 -8.62
CA VAL A 375 16.20 5.42 -9.37
C VAL A 375 15.63 4.51 -10.45
N ILE A 376 14.32 4.52 -10.59
CA ILE A 376 13.59 3.94 -11.72
C ILE A 376 12.71 5.01 -12.37
N ILE A 377 12.23 4.75 -13.58
CA ILE A 377 11.25 5.63 -14.26
C ILE A 377 9.93 4.88 -14.36
N ARG A 378 8.85 5.49 -13.86
CA ARG A 378 7.48 5.03 -14.07
C ARG A 378 6.86 5.82 -15.21
N HIS A 379 6.18 5.12 -16.11
CA HIS A 379 5.49 5.70 -17.27
C HIS A 379 3.97 5.67 -17.03
N ILE A 380 3.45 6.71 -16.39
CA ILE A 380 2.08 6.75 -15.86
C ILE A 380 1.23 7.81 -16.56
N ASP A 381 -0.09 7.66 -16.53
CA ASP A 381 -0.99 8.66 -17.09
C ASP A 381 -0.97 9.96 -16.25
N VAL A 382 -1.43 11.06 -16.85
CA VAL A 382 -1.39 12.39 -16.21
C VAL A 382 -2.21 12.43 -14.91
N GLY A 383 -3.38 11.79 -14.88
CA GLY A 383 -4.25 11.76 -13.69
C GLY A 383 -3.59 11.08 -12.48
N PRO A 384 -3.16 9.81 -12.61
CA PRO A 384 -2.41 9.12 -11.55
C PRO A 384 -1.17 9.88 -11.07
N TYR A 385 -0.44 10.52 -12.00
CA TYR A 385 0.70 11.37 -11.63
C TYR A 385 0.28 12.54 -10.74
N GLN A 386 -0.82 13.23 -11.07
CA GLN A 386 -1.30 14.36 -10.29
C GLN A 386 -1.72 13.94 -8.89
N GLU A 387 -2.40 12.80 -8.75
CA GLU A 387 -2.76 12.27 -7.43
C GLU A 387 -1.52 11.87 -6.63
N TRP A 388 -0.55 11.18 -7.25
CA TRP A 388 0.71 10.84 -6.60
C TRP A 388 1.45 12.10 -6.12
N LYS A 389 1.60 13.10 -6.98
CA LYS A 389 2.20 14.39 -6.62
C LYS A 389 1.46 15.03 -5.46
N ARG A 390 0.12 15.13 -5.55
CA ARG A 390 -0.71 15.76 -4.50
C ARG A 390 -0.50 15.10 -3.15
N VAL A 391 -0.56 13.77 -3.07
CA VAL A 391 -0.37 13.07 -1.79
C VAL A 391 1.08 13.13 -1.30
N TYR A 392 2.05 13.14 -2.22
CA TYR A 392 3.46 13.23 -1.87
C TYR A 392 3.82 14.60 -1.28
N GLU A 393 3.29 15.68 -1.84
CA GLU A 393 3.63 17.05 -1.44
C GLU A 393 2.89 17.53 -0.17
N ASP A 394 1.82 16.85 0.26
CA ASP A 394 0.97 17.27 1.39
C ASP A 394 1.54 16.85 2.76
N VAL A 395 2.70 17.43 3.11
CA VAL A 395 3.40 17.16 4.38
C VAL A 395 2.55 17.51 5.60
N GLU A 396 1.81 18.61 5.56
CA GLU A 396 0.99 19.05 6.68
C GLU A 396 -0.16 18.07 6.95
N PHE A 397 -0.73 17.47 5.90
CA PHE A 397 -1.67 16.37 6.06
C PHE A 397 -1.01 15.17 6.75
N TRP A 398 0.15 14.72 6.30
CA TRP A 398 0.82 13.55 6.91
C TRP A 398 1.25 13.79 8.35
N LYS A 399 1.69 15.02 8.69
CA LYS A 399 1.91 15.46 10.07
C LYS A 399 0.65 15.34 10.92
N LYS A 400 -0.50 15.79 10.42
CA LYS A 400 -1.79 15.68 11.12
C LYS A 400 -2.24 14.23 11.31
N GLN A 401 -1.88 13.34 10.37
CA GLN A 401 -2.07 11.91 10.56
C GLN A 401 -1.09 11.34 11.61
N GLY A 402 -0.04 12.06 12.00
CA GLY A 402 0.95 11.62 12.98
C GLY A 402 2.06 10.77 12.36
N PHE A 403 2.45 11.08 11.13
CA PHE A 403 3.70 10.62 10.54
C PHE A 403 4.77 11.71 10.66
N GLU A 404 6.02 11.27 10.83
CA GLU A 404 7.22 12.15 10.85
C GLU A 404 7.95 12.14 9.50
N TYR A 405 7.33 11.55 8.49
CA TYR A 405 7.80 11.44 7.11
C TYR A 405 6.61 11.37 6.16
N VAL A 406 6.84 11.51 4.85
CA VAL A 406 5.80 11.24 3.84
C VAL A 406 5.81 9.74 3.49
N PRO A 407 4.78 8.95 3.83
CA PRO A 407 4.76 7.50 3.63
C PRO A 407 4.40 7.09 2.19
N ILE A 408 4.81 7.91 1.22
CA ILE A 408 4.51 7.75 -0.21
C ILE A 408 5.82 7.57 -0.96
N GLU A 409 5.80 6.75 -2.00
CA GLU A 409 6.93 6.57 -2.92
C GLU A 409 7.54 7.93 -3.35
N PRO A 410 8.85 8.18 -3.14
CA PRO A 410 9.42 9.51 -3.36
C PRO A 410 9.60 9.88 -4.84
N ILE A 411 9.12 11.06 -5.22
CA ILE A 411 9.31 11.61 -6.58
C ILE A 411 10.61 12.42 -6.65
N VAL A 412 11.52 12.04 -7.56
CA VAL A 412 12.77 12.77 -7.82
C VAL A 412 12.57 13.88 -8.85
N LYS A 413 11.95 13.53 -9.98
CA LYS A 413 11.59 14.46 -11.06
C LYS A 413 10.51 13.83 -11.93
N ALA A 414 9.82 14.66 -12.70
CA ALA A 414 8.91 14.18 -13.71
C ALA A 414 9.12 14.90 -15.05
N SER A 415 8.66 14.30 -16.13
CA SER A 415 8.63 14.94 -17.45
C SER A 415 7.51 14.39 -18.31
N LEU A 416 6.89 15.24 -19.12
CA LEU A 416 5.92 14.81 -20.13
C LEU A 416 6.63 14.09 -21.28
N ASN A 417 6.09 12.96 -21.69
CA ASN A 417 6.61 12.17 -22.81
C ASN A 417 5.69 12.32 -24.03
N PRO A 418 6.07 13.12 -25.04
CA PRO A 418 5.21 13.39 -26.20
C PRO A 418 5.05 12.19 -27.16
N LYS A 419 5.82 11.12 -26.98
CA LYS A 419 5.69 9.91 -27.80
C LYS A 419 4.61 8.98 -27.27
N THR A 420 4.54 8.85 -25.95
CA THR A 420 3.62 7.94 -25.26
C THR A 420 2.42 8.66 -24.68
N TYR A 421 2.44 9.99 -24.64
CA TYR A 421 1.43 10.83 -23.99
C TYR A 421 1.23 10.45 -22.52
N ARG A 422 2.34 10.12 -21.85
CA ARG A 422 2.40 9.80 -20.42
C ARG A 422 3.37 10.73 -19.69
N VAL A 423 3.36 10.66 -18.37
CA VAL A 423 4.35 11.28 -17.50
C VAL A 423 5.42 10.26 -17.14
N ASP A 424 6.67 10.57 -17.47
CA ASP A 424 7.84 9.83 -17.03
C ASP A 424 8.25 10.37 -15.65
N VAL A 425 8.00 9.58 -14.61
CA VAL A 425 8.29 9.93 -13.23
C VAL A 425 9.53 9.17 -12.77
N ALA A 426 10.63 9.88 -12.57
CA ALA A 426 11.80 9.32 -11.91
C ALA A 426 11.54 9.28 -10.41
N THR A 427 11.64 8.09 -9.83
CA THR A 427 11.29 7.80 -8.43
C THR A 427 12.42 7.04 -7.75
N ARG A 428 12.56 7.24 -6.43
CA ARG A 428 13.57 6.54 -5.62
C ARG A 428 13.20 5.06 -5.48
N VAL A 429 14.18 4.19 -5.63
CA VAL A 429 14.01 2.78 -5.26
C VAL A 429 14.12 2.66 -3.75
N LEU A 430 13.01 2.29 -3.10
CA LEU A 430 13.01 1.99 -1.68
C LEU A 430 13.69 0.66 -1.43
N GLN A 431 14.82 0.69 -0.74
CA GLN A 431 15.60 -0.49 -0.41
C GLN A 431 14.97 -1.22 0.77
N GLY A 432 14.08 -2.16 0.48
CA GLY A 432 13.38 -2.94 1.47
C GLY A 432 12.39 -3.94 0.85
N PRO A 433 12.04 -5.01 1.57
CA PRO A 433 11.11 -5.99 1.09
C PRO A 433 9.67 -5.46 1.18
N PRO A 434 8.75 -6.04 0.39
CA PRO A 434 7.33 -5.95 0.65
C PRO A 434 6.99 -6.36 2.09
N SER A 435 6.03 -5.68 2.72
CA SER A 435 5.64 -5.93 4.11
C SER A 435 5.15 -7.36 4.33
N GLU A 436 4.45 -7.93 3.35
CA GLU A 436 4.00 -9.32 3.38
C GLU A 436 5.19 -10.29 3.51
N ILE A 437 6.26 -10.06 2.73
CA ILE A 437 7.48 -10.87 2.76
C ILE A 437 8.21 -10.70 4.10
N TRP A 438 8.33 -9.46 4.59
CA TRP A 438 8.94 -9.19 5.90
C TRP A 438 8.20 -9.89 7.03
N GLU A 439 6.88 -9.72 7.09
CA GLU A 439 6.04 -10.34 8.12
C GLU A 439 6.12 -11.85 8.04
N MET A 440 6.08 -12.44 6.84
CA MET A 440 6.19 -13.89 6.64
C MET A 440 7.49 -14.45 7.21
N LEU A 441 8.63 -13.85 6.85
CA LEU A 441 9.97 -14.39 7.08
C LEU A 441 10.62 -13.94 8.41
N SER A 442 10.21 -12.79 8.95
CA SER A 442 10.82 -12.20 10.15
C SER A 442 9.90 -12.26 11.36
N GLY A 443 8.71 -11.65 11.26
CA GLY A 443 7.83 -11.39 12.41
C GLY A 443 8.27 -10.24 13.32
N LEU A 444 9.47 -9.68 13.14
CA LEU A 444 9.92 -8.50 13.88
C LEU A 444 9.12 -7.27 13.42
N TYR A 445 8.57 -6.50 14.38
CA TYR A 445 7.74 -5.31 14.11
C TYR A 445 6.43 -5.58 13.35
N ALA A 446 5.91 -6.80 13.37
CA ALA A 446 4.73 -7.17 12.58
C ALA A 446 3.50 -6.30 12.91
N GLN A 447 3.22 -6.02 14.20
CA GLN A 447 2.07 -5.18 14.55
C GLN A 447 2.32 -3.73 14.16
N CYS A 448 3.52 -3.21 14.41
CA CYS A 448 3.86 -1.84 14.03
C CYS A 448 3.73 -1.60 12.51
N ILE A 449 4.17 -2.56 11.68
CA ILE A 449 4.04 -2.50 10.23
C ILE A 449 2.57 -2.55 9.81
N TYR A 450 1.78 -3.46 10.39
CA TYR A 450 0.34 -3.54 10.15
C TYR A 450 -0.37 -2.22 10.47
N ASP A 451 -0.11 -1.64 11.64
CA ASP A 451 -0.74 -0.41 12.08
C ASP A 451 -0.39 0.78 11.15
N GLN A 452 0.88 0.87 10.72
CA GLN A 452 1.30 1.88 9.74
C GLN A 452 0.57 1.71 8.40
N ARG A 453 0.44 0.47 7.89
CA ARG A 453 -0.28 0.18 6.62
C ARG A 453 -1.74 0.62 6.70
N GLU A 454 -2.45 0.22 7.74
CA GLU A 454 -3.86 0.56 7.92
C GLU A 454 -4.05 2.07 8.09
N LYS A 455 -3.12 2.73 8.77
CA LYS A 455 -3.10 4.18 8.91
C LYS A 455 -2.88 4.89 7.57
N ILE A 456 -1.97 4.40 6.73
CA ILE A 456 -1.75 4.94 5.37
C ILE A 456 -3.00 4.75 4.51
N LYS A 457 -3.63 3.57 4.51
CA LYS A 457 -4.86 3.29 3.75
C LYS A 457 -5.99 4.25 4.13
N LYS A 458 -6.28 4.38 5.43
CA LYS A 458 -7.31 5.31 5.94
C LYS A 458 -7.00 6.77 5.60
N ALA A 459 -5.73 7.16 5.67
CA ALA A 459 -5.30 8.51 5.31
C ALA A 459 -5.57 8.80 3.83
N LEU A 460 -5.21 7.89 2.91
CA LEU A 460 -5.51 8.02 1.49
C LEU A 460 -7.01 8.12 1.22
N GLU A 461 -7.82 7.27 1.86
CA GLU A 461 -9.29 7.33 1.76
C GLU A 461 -9.86 8.68 2.23
N SER A 462 -9.28 9.24 3.30
CA SER A 462 -9.70 10.55 3.81
C SER A 462 -9.39 11.68 2.82
N LEU A 463 -8.27 11.61 2.10
CA LEU A 463 -7.89 12.49 0.98
C LEU A 463 -8.71 12.25 -0.29
N GLY A 464 -9.61 11.26 -0.27
CA GLY A 464 -10.37 10.85 -1.44
C GLY A 464 -9.50 10.17 -2.50
N VAL A 465 -8.36 9.59 -2.15
CA VAL A 465 -7.47 8.89 -3.08
C VAL A 465 -7.73 7.40 -3.03
N VAL A 466 -8.04 6.82 -4.18
CA VAL A 466 -8.04 5.37 -4.38
C VAL A 466 -6.76 5.01 -5.12
N HIS A 467 -5.89 4.23 -4.48
CA HIS A 467 -4.60 3.81 -5.03
C HIS A 467 -4.72 2.89 -6.26
N GLY A 468 -5.85 2.18 -6.40
CA GLY A 468 -6.10 1.25 -7.51
C GLY A 468 -5.74 -0.21 -7.19
N HIS A 469 -4.56 -0.45 -6.59
CA HIS A 469 -4.07 -1.80 -6.21
C HIS A 469 -3.47 -1.84 -4.80
N THR A 470 -4.26 -1.60 -3.75
CA THR A 470 -3.78 -1.66 -2.36
C THR A 470 -3.70 -3.11 -1.85
N HIS A 471 -2.83 -3.93 -2.45
CA HIS A 471 -2.42 -5.20 -1.86
C HIS A 471 -1.15 -5.03 -1.03
N ASP A 472 -0.92 -5.93 -0.08
CA ASP A 472 0.17 -5.83 0.89
C ASP A 472 1.57 -5.80 0.24
N ASN A 473 1.71 -6.32 -0.99
CA ASN A 473 2.96 -6.24 -1.75
C ASN A 473 3.35 -4.81 -2.21
N ASN A 474 2.43 -3.85 -2.13
CA ASN A 474 2.69 -2.44 -2.46
C ASN A 474 3.10 -1.60 -1.25
N PHE A 475 3.31 -2.23 -0.09
CA PHE A 475 3.88 -1.58 1.08
C PHE A 475 5.31 -2.05 1.28
N ILE A 476 6.27 -1.15 1.22
CA ILE A 476 7.68 -1.44 1.40
C ILE A 476 8.09 -1.11 2.84
N VAL A 477 8.76 -2.06 3.48
CA VAL A 477 9.33 -1.89 4.82
C VAL A 477 10.74 -1.34 4.69
N TYR A 478 10.95 -0.13 5.20
CA TYR A 478 12.23 0.58 5.09
C TYR A 478 12.81 0.81 6.49
N PHE A 479 13.98 0.22 6.74
CA PHE A 479 14.73 0.45 7.97
C PHE A 479 15.65 1.65 7.82
N ASP A 480 15.79 2.42 8.90
CA ASP A 480 16.85 3.41 8.98
C ASP A 480 18.22 2.72 8.83
N ARG A 481 19.22 3.45 8.35
CA ARG A 481 20.53 2.91 8.00
C ARG A 481 21.63 3.67 8.72
N ASP A 482 22.68 2.95 9.10
CA ASP A 482 23.89 3.55 9.64
C ASP A 482 24.77 4.17 8.54
N GLU A 483 25.93 4.71 8.93
CA GLU A 483 26.89 5.34 8.03
C GLU A 483 27.47 4.37 6.97
N GLN A 484 27.37 3.06 7.22
CA GLN A 484 27.80 2.01 6.29
C GLN A 484 26.64 1.54 5.38
N GLY A 485 25.44 2.10 5.55
CA GLY A 485 24.24 1.71 4.82
C GLY A 485 23.58 0.43 5.35
N GLU A 486 23.98 -0.05 6.53
CA GLU A 486 23.41 -1.25 7.15
C GLU A 486 22.08 -0.92 7.85
N PRO A 487 21.05 -1.78 7.70
CA PRO A 487 19.78 -1.62 8.40
C PRO A 487 19.94 -1.64 9.94
N ILE A 488 19.34 -0.63 10.57
CA ILE A 488 19.24 -0.47 12.02
C ILE A 488 17.93 -1.13 12.48
N LEU A 489 18.04 -2.32 13.09
CA LEU A 489 16.88 -3.12 13.51
C LEU A 489 16.36 -2.80 14.91
N ASP A 490 17.08 -2.00 15.70
CA ASP A 490 16.68 -1.67 17.08
C ASP A 490 15.55 -0.62 17.17
N LYS A 491 15.15 -0.06 16.03
CA LYS A 491 13.99 0.82 15.88
C LYS A 491 12.98 0.22 14.91
N PRO A 492 11.68 0.53 15.09
CA PRO A 492 10.67 0.10 14.13
C PRO A 492 10.96 0.69 12.74
N PRO A 493 10.70 -0.05 11.65
CA PRO A 493 10.87 0.47 10.32
C PRO A 493 9.76 1.47 9.96
N ARG A 494 10.02 2.26 8.94
CA ARG A 494 9.01 3.06 8.24
C ARG A 494 8.35 2.20 7.18
N VAL A 495 7.06 2.44 6.94
CA VAL A 495 6.32 1.83 5.84
C VAL A 495 5.99 2.87 4.79
N TYR A 496 6.23 2.54 3.53
CA TYR A 496 5.90 3.37 2.38
C TYR A 496 4.96 2.63 1.44
N VAL A 497 3.93 3.30 0.92
CA VAL A 497 3.13 2.76 -0.18
C VAL A 497 3.75 3.16 -1.52
N ILE A 498 3.82 2.20 -2.45
CA ILE A 498 4.35 2.36 -3.80
C ILE A 498 3.31 2.01 -4.85
N ASP A 499 3.61 2.33 -6.11
CA ASP A 499 2.82 1.93 -7.29
C ASP A 499 1.53 2.73 -7.50
N PHE A 500 1.64 4.06 -7.47
CA PHE A 500 0.56 5.03 -7.73
C PHE A 500 0.11 5.10 -9.20
N ASP A 501 0.38 4.09 -10.01
CA ASP A 501 0.14 4.14 -11.45
C ASP A 501 -1.34 4.08 -11.85
N GLN A 502 -2.22 3.76 -10.90
CA GLN A 502 -3.67 3.73 -11.06
C GLN A 502 -4.39 4.59 -10.01
N ALA A 503 -3.67 5.50 -9.35
CA ALA A 503 -4.24 6.40 -8.37
C ALA A 503 -5.32 7.30 -9.01
N VAL A 504 -6.46 7.45 -8.33
CA VAL A 504 -7.56 8.33 -8.75
C VAL A 504 -8.15 9.08 -7.57
N SER A 505 -8.68 10.28 -7.83
CA SER A 505 -9.49 11.03 -6.87
C SER A 505 -10.96 10.57 -6.94
N LEU A 506 -11.60 10.46 -5.78
CA LEU A 506 -13.02 10.11 -5.64
C LEU A 506 -13.97 11.30 -5.84
N GLY A 507 -13.46 12.52 -6.07
CA GLY A 507 -14.29 13.72 -6.24
C GLY A 507 -15.25 13.90 -5.06
N LYS A 508 -14.73 14.30 -3.90
CA LYS A 508 -15.56 14.71 -2.76
C LYS A 508 -15.98 16.16 -2.87
#